data_AF-A0A0C1NCD2-F1
#
_entry.id   AF-A0A0C1NCD2-F1
#
_cell.length_a   1.000
_cell.length_b   1.000
_cell.length_c   1.000
_cell.angle_alpha   90.00
_cell.angle_beta   90.00
_cell.angle_gamma   90.00
#
_symmetry.space_group_name_H-M   'P 1'
#
loop_
_entity.id
_entity.type
_entity.pdbx_description
1 polymer ?
#
loop_
_entity_poly.entity_id
_entity_poly.type
_entity_poly.pdbx_seq_one_letter_code
_entity_poly.pdbx_strand_id
1 'polypeptide(L)'
;MTANNIRQQILERIKTLPGEQVKTLLLTWLTSSSGNLEDFEHLLTNQSTQTTEESIEYGEIDTALNFQPLTEAQMVQQSQSALETYRRTGSGVMHDRVREWANSLGTDTELPSPT
;
A
#
# COMPACT_ATOMS: atom_id res chain seq x y z
N MET A 1 -26.29 -21.39 -25.14
CA MET A 1 -24.83 -21.50 -24.98
C MET A 1 -24.37 -20.24 -24.24
N THR A 2 -23.74 -20.22 -23.07
CA THR A 2 -23.37 -21.27 -22.11
C THR A 2 -22.71 -20.53 -20.92
N ALA A 3 -23.41 -20.30 -19.80
CA ALA A 3 -22.76 -19.76 -18.58
C ALA A 3 -21.60 -20.65 -18.11
N ASN A 4 -21.70 -21.96 -18.39
CA ASN A 4 -20.63 -22.92 -18.17
C ASN A 4 -19.39 -22.67 -19.06
N ASN A 5 -19.59 -22.14 -20.27
CA ASN A 5 -18.51 -21.84 -21.21
C ASN A 5 -17.81 -20.53 -20.83
N ILE A 6 -18.55 -19.51 -20.38
CA ILE A 6 -17.96 -18.25 -19.86
C ILE A 6 -17.08 -18.55 -18.63
N ARG A 7 -17.58 -19.35 -17.67
CA ARG A 7 -16.79 -19.78 -16.50
C ARG A 7 -15.51 -20.53 -16.87
N GLN A 8 -15.58 -21.43 -17.85
CA GLN A 8 -14.42 -22.16 -18.33
C GLN A 8 -13.41 -21.24 -19.03
N GLN A 9 -13.87 -20.31 -19.87
CA GLN A 9 -12.99 -19.34 -20.55
C GLN A 9 -12.27 -18.43 -19.54
N ILE A 10 -12.99 -17.95 -18.53
CA ILE A 10 -12.43 -17.15 -17.43
C ILE A 10 -11.35 -17.95 -16.69
N LEU A 11 -11.66 -19.19 -16.31
CA LEU A 11 -10.77 -20.03 -15.51
C LEU A 11 -9.47 -20.38 -16.26
N GLU A 12 -9.55 -20.67 -17.55
CA GLU A 12 -8.36 -20.93 -18.37
C GLU A 12 -7.48 -19.68 -18.52
N ARG A 13 -8.08 -18.48 -18.66
CA ARG A 13 -7.33 -17.23 -18.73
C ARG A 13 -6.68 -16.85 -17.39
N ILE A 14 -7.40 -16.96 -16.27
CA ILE A 14 -6.86 -16.67 -14.94
C ILE A 14 -5.65 -17.55 -14.62
N LYS A 15 -5.70 -18.85 -14.95
CA LYS A 15 -4.58 -19.77 -14.70
C LYS A 15 -3.28 -19.36 -15.38
N THR A 16 -3.36 -18.64 -16.50
CA THR A 16 -2.20 -18.17 -17.26
C THR A 16 -1.64 -16.83 -16.77
N LEU A 17 -2.34 -16.15 -15.85
CA LEU A 17 -1.96 -14.82 -15.35
C LEU A 17 -1.18 -14.91 -14.02
N PRO A 18 -0.21 -14.01 -13.78
CA PRO A 18 0.41 -13.85 -12.47
C PRO A 18 -0.63 -13.48 -11.40
N GLY A 19 -0.45 -13.98 -10.18
CA GLY A 19 -1.40 -13.77 -9.08
C GLY A 19 -1.73 -12.30 -8.79
N GLU A 20 -0.76 -11.40 -8.93
CA GLU A 20 -1.00 -9.96 -8.75
C GLU A 20 -1.91 -9.37 -9.82
N GLN A 21 -1.79 -9.79 -11.09
CA GLN A 21 -2.68 -9.34 -12.15
C GLN A 21 -4.12 -9.82 -11.94
N VAL A 22 -4.28 -11.04 -11.42
CA VAL A 22 -5.59 -11.60 -11.04
C VAL A 22 -6.24 -10.79 -9.92
N LYS A 23 -5.47 -10.39 -8.90
CA LYS A 23 -5.96 -9.55 -7.81
C LYS A 23 -6.39 -8.17 -8.29
N THR A 24 -5.60 -7.52 -9.15
CA THR A 24 -5.96 -6.23 -9.75
C THR A 24 -7.22 -6.33 -10.59
N LEU A 25 -7.37 -7.38 -11.41
CA LEU A 25 -8.58 -7.64 -12.19
C LEU A 25 -9.82 -7.80 -11.30
N LEU A 26 -9.70 -8.59 -10.23
CA LEU A 26 -10.79 -8.78 -9.27
C LEU A 26 -11.14 -7.47 -8.56
N LEU A 27 -10.15 -6.69 -8.14
CA LEU A 27 -10.38 -5.41 -7.49
C LEU A 27 -11.10 -4.42 -8.41
N THR A 28 -10.65 -4.30 -9.66
CA THR A 28 -11.30 -3.44 -10.66
C THR A 28 -12.73 -3.90 -10.90
N TRP A 29 -12.97 -5.20 -11.05
CA TRP A 29 -14.33 -5.73 -11.22
C TRP A 29 -15.24 -5.44 -10.02
N LEU A 30 -14.74 -5.61 -8.79
CA LEU A 30 -15.51 -5.34 -7.58
C LEU A 30 -15.80 -3.85 -7.36
N THR A 31 -14.97 -2.96 -7.90
CA THR A 31 -15.08 -1.51 -7.69
C THR A 31 -15.78 -0.78 -8.83
N SER A 32 -15.69 -1.27 -10.07
CA SER A 32 -16.15 -0.55 -11.26
C SER A 32 -17.26 -1.24 -12.05
N SER A 33 -17.75 -2.41 -11.61
CA SER A 33 -18.80 -3.18 -12.31
C SER A 33 -20.03 -3.41 -11.44
N SER A 34 -21.13 -3.74 -12.09
CA SER A 34 -22.37 -4.24 -11.50
C SER A 34 -22.26 -5.57 -10.74
N GLY A 35 -21.05 -6.18 -10.71
CA GLY A 35 -20.81 -7.48 -10.10
C GLY A 35 -21.20 -8.65 -11.00
N ASN A 36 -21.43 -8.40 -12.29
CA ASN A 36 -21.81 -9.42 -13.26
C ASN A 36 -20.60 -10.10 -13.92
N LEU A 37 -20.72 -11.39 -14.26
CA LEU A 37 -19.63 -12.22 -14.77
C LEU A 37 -19.22 -11.84 -16.20
N GLU A 38 -20.15 -11.36 -17.03
CA GLU A 38 -19.85 -10.86 -18.37
C GLU A 38 -18.95 -9.61 -18.33
N ASP A 39 -19.12 -8.73 -17.34
CA ASP A 39 -18.25 -7.56 -17.17
C ASP A 39 -16.80 -7.99 -16.85
N PHE A 40 -16.65 -9.06 -16.08
CA PHE A 40 -15.34 -9.63 -15.74
C PHE A 40 -14.66 -10.27 -16.96
N GLU A 41 -15.43 -10.97 -17.80
CA GLU A 41 -14.94 -11.50 -19.08
C GLU A 41 -14.42 -10.38 -19.99
N HIS A 42 -15.15 -9.26 -20.07
CA HIS A 42 -14.73 -8.09 -20.83
C HIS A 42 -13.43 -7.45 -20.30
N LEU A 43 -13.28 -7.35 -18.97
CA LEU A 43 -12.04 -6.85 -18.35
C LEU A 43 -10.85 -7.76 -18.69
N LEU A 44 -11.05 -9.08 -18.66
CA LEU A 44 -10.03 -10.07 -19.02
C LEU A 44 -9.62 -9.98 -20.50
N THR A 45 -10.53 -9.65 -21.41
CA THR A 45 -10.20 -9.48 -22.83
C THR A 45 -9.51 -8.16 -23.14
N ASN A 46 -9.84 -7.10 -22.41
CA ASN A 46 -9.32 -5.75 -22.67
C ASN A 46 -7.95 -5.49 -22.02
N GLN A 47 -7.55 -6.27 -21.01
CA GLN A 47 -6.22 -6.14 -20.41
C GLN A 47 -5.06 -6.53 -21.33
N SER A 48 -5.29 -7.32 -22.39
CA SER A 48 -4.22 -7.66 -23.35
C SER A 48 -3.66 -6.43 -24.08
N THR A 49 -4.35 -5.28 -24.05
CA THR A 49 -3.90 -4.03 -24.65
C THR A 49 -3.36 -3.00 -23.65
N GLN A 50 -3.45 -3.27 -22.34
CA GLN A 50 -2.99 -2.34 -21.31
C GLN A 50 -1.68 -2.83 -20.72
N THR A 51 -0.62 -2.60 -21.49
CA THR A 51 0.76 -2.72 -21.05
C THR A 51 0.98 -1.83 -19.85
N THR A 52 1.26 -2.43 -18.69
CA THR A 52 2.13 -1.88 -17.64
C THR A 52 1.85 -0.43 -17.26
N GLU A 53 0.72 -0.17 -16.60
CA GLU A 53 0.58 1.04 -15.78
C GLU A 53 0.41 0.62 -14.33
N GLU A 54 1.52 0.82 -13.60
CA GLU A 54 1.62 1.05 -12.17
C GLU A 54 0.98 -0.01 -11.27
N SER A 55 1.78 -1.05 -10.99
CA SER A 55 1.74 -1.72 -9.70
C SER A 55 1.83 -0.65 -8.61
N ILE A 56 0.70 -0.24 -8.04
CA ILE A 56 0.70 0.48 -6.76
C ILE A 56 1.09 -0.56 -5.71
N GLU A 57 2.40 -0.76 -5.56
CA GLU A 57 2.99 -1.60 -4.53
C GLU A 57 2.87 -0.85 -3.21
N TYR A 58 1.88 -1.23 -2.40
CA TYR A 58 1.73 -0.75 -1.04
C TYR A 58 3.05 -0.99 -0.28
N GLY A 59 3.81 0.08 -0.04
CA GLY A 59 5.13 0.02 0.61
C GLY A 59 6.31 0.49 -0.22
N GLU A 60 6.11 0.94 -1.47
CA GLU A 60 7.18 1.65 -2.18
C GLU A 60 7.48 2.96 -1.44
N ILE A 61 8.67 3.07 -0.87
CA ILE A 61 9.14 4.30 -0.25
C ILE A 61 9.33 5.29 -1.40
N ASP A 62 8.53 6.35 -1.41
CA ASP A 62 8.69 7.44 -2.36
C ASP A 62 10.11 8.03 -2.19
N THR A 63 11.00 7.64 -3.09
CA THR A 63 12.39 8.12 -3.10
C THR A 63 12.49 9.57 -3.57
N ALA A 64 11.42 10.15 -4.13
CA ALA A 64 11.33 11.56 -4.45
C ALA A 64 11.06 12.42 -3.19
N LEU A 65 10.55 11.83 -2.10
CA LEU A 65 10.42 12.48 -0.79
C LEU A 65 11.75 12.58 -0.03
N ASN A 66 12.83 13.07 -0.65
CA ASN A 66 14.10 13.42 0.03
C ASN A 66 14.66 12.36 1.01
N PHE A 67 14.30 11.09 0.87
CA PHE A 67 14.85 10.02 1.71
C PHE A 67 16.25 9.73 1.19
N GLN A 68 17.23 10.46 1.72
CA GLN A 68 18.63 10.18 1.44
C GLN A 68 19.04 8.94 2.23
N PRO A 69 19.33 7.81 1.57
CA PRO A 69 19.76 6.61 2.27
C PRO A 69 21.09 6.92 2.96
N LEU A 70 21.10 6.74 4.28
CA LEU A 70 22.31 6.89 5.08
C LEU A 70 23.14 5.61 5.00
N THR A 71 24.45 5.77 4.93
CA THR A 71 25.37 4.66 5.20
C THR A 71 25.23 4.19 6.66
N GLU A 72 25.62 2.96 6.94
CA GLU A 72 25.58 2.40 8.30
C GLU A 72 26.31 3.31 9.31
N ALA A 73 27.48 3.84 8.95
CA ALA A 73 28.24 4.76 9.79
C ALA A 73 27.45 6.04 10.11
N GLN A 74 26.75 6.60 9.12
CA GLN A 74 25.91 7.79 9.30
C GLN A 74 24.70 7.49 10.19
N MET A 75 24.04 6.34 10.01
CA MET A 75 22.94 5.92 10.88
C MET A 75 23.38 5.78 12.33
N VAL A 76 24.53 5.14 12.56
CA VAL A 76 25.10 4.96 13.91
C VAL A 76 25.42 6.31 14.54
N GLN A 77 26.09 7.21 13.82
CA GLN A 77 26.46 8.53 14.33
C GLN A 77 25.22 9.37 14.68
N GLN A 78 24.21 9.39 13.81
CA GLN A 78 22.97 10.14 14.06
C GLN A 78 22.20 9.59 15.26
N SER A 79 22.12 8.25 15.36
CA SER A 79 21.47 7.58 16.50
C SER A 79 22.16 7.88 17.81
N GLN A 80 23.50 7.87 17.83
CA GLN A 80 24.27 8.22 19.03
C GLN A 80 24.06 9.68 19.44
N SER A 81 24.08 10.61 18.48
CA SER A 81 23.83 12.04 18.74
C SER A 81 22.43 12.28 19.32
N ALA A 82 21.41 11.61 18.78
CA ALA A 82 20.04 11.69 19.30
C ALA A 82 19.96 11.16 20.74
N LEU A 83 20.62 10.02 21.02
CA LEU A 83 20.65 9.42 22.35
C LEU A 83 21.39 10.30 23.37
N GLU A 84 22.52 10.88 22.99
CA GLU A 84 23.27 11.81 23.84
C GLU A 84 22.47 13.08 24.13
N THR A 85 21.77 13.61 23.12
CA THR A 85 20.87 14.75 23.29
C THR A 85 19.77 14.43 24.29
N TYR A 86 19.08 13.30 24.14
CA TYR A 86 18.08 12.82 25.09
C TYR A 86 18.65 12.68 26.52
N ARG A 87 19.82 12.06 26.66
CA ARG A 87 20.48 11.91 27.98
C ARG A 87 20.81 13.25 28.64
N ARG A 88 21.18 14.26 27.85
CA ARG A 88 21.57 15.58 28.36
C ARG A 88 20.37 16.43 28.73
N THR A 89 19.32 16.43 27.92
CA THR A 89 18.18 17.35 28.06
C THR A 89 16.98 16.71 28.74
N GLY A 90 16.91 15.37 28.79
CA GLY A 90 15.68 14.64 29.11
C GLY A 90 14.56 14.89 28.09
N SER A 91 14.87 15.54 26.95
CA SER A 91 13.91 15.93 25.93
C SER A 91 13.51 14.70 25.13
N GLY A 92 12.45 14.05 25.59
CA GLY A 92 11.70 13.06 24.84
C GLY A 92 10.22 13.35 24.98
N VAL A 93 9.43 12.90 24.01
CA VAL A 93 7.98 13.00 24.12
C VAL A 93 7.52 12.09 25.26
N MET A 94 6.75 12.64 26.19
CA MET A 94 6.18 11.85 27.29
C MET A 94 5.27 10.75 26.73
N HIS A 95 5.40 9.54 27.28
CA HIS A 95 4.61 8.37 26.86
C HIS A 95 3.10 8.65 26.86
N ASP A 96 2.61 9.44 27.80
CA ASP A 96 1.18 9.78 27.89
C ASP A 96 0.73 10.65 26.71
N ARG A 97 1.57 11.59 26.25
CA ARG A 97 1.30 12.37 25.02
C ARG A 97 1.28 11.51 23.76
N VAL A 98 2.21 10.55 23.67
CA VAL A 98 2.21 9.59 22.55
C VAL A 98 0.95 8.74 22.56
N ARG A 99 0.50 8.30 23.75
CA ARG A 99 -0.72 7.51 23.91
C ARG A 99 -1.97 8.30 23.53
N GLU A 100 -2.09 9.53 24.01
CA GLU A 100 -3.22 10.42 23.69
C GLU A 100 -3.29 10.68 22.18
N TRP A 101 -2.15 11.01 21.57
CA TRP A 101 -2.04 11.16 20.12
C TRP A 101 -2.47 9.89 19.38
N ALA A 102 -1.92 8.73 19.74
CA ALA A 102 -2.24 7.46 19.08
C ALA A 102 -3.74 7.11 19.18
N ASN A 103 -4.37 7.40 20.32
CA ASN A 103 -5.79 7.16 20.52
C ASN A 103 -6.69 8.12 19.73
N SER A 104 -6.16 9.26 19.30
CA SER A 104 -6.90 10.27 18.54
C SER A 104 -6.89 10.03 17.02
N LEU A 105 -6.00 9.17 16.53
CA LEU A 105 -5.84 8.90 15.09
C LEU A 105 -7.13 8.34 14.49
N GLY A 106 -7.61 8.94 13.40
CA GLY A 106 -8.84 8.51 12.72
C GLY A 106 -10.15 8.87 13.46
N THR A 107 -10.08 9.77 14.44
CA THR A 107 -11.25 10.36 15.10
C THR A 107 -11.51 11.78 14.61
N ASP A 108 -12.71 12.31 14.85
CA ASP A 108 -13.05 13.71 14.54
C ASP A 108 -12.19 14.75 15.29
N THR A 109 -11.42 14.29 16.29
CA THR A 109 -10.54 15.11 17.14
C THR A 109 -9.11 14.61 17.12
N GLU A 110 -8.58 14.32 15.93
CA GLU A 110 -7.19 13.91 15.77
C GLU A 110 -6.22 14.97 16.30
N LEU A 111 -5.31 14.55 17.18
CA LEU A 111 -4.30 15.40 17.79
C LEU A 111 -3.06 15.49 16.88
N PRO A 112 -2.30 16.59 16.92
CA PRO A 112 -1.04 16.69 16.18
C PRO A 112 0.02 15.74 16.74
N SER A 113 0.94 15.29 15.87
CA SER A 113 2.08 14.48 16.28
C SER A 113 2.91 15.21 17.35
N PRO A 114 3.20 14.58 18.49
CA PRO A 114 3.88 15.24 19.58
C PRO A 114 5.38 15.43 19.27
N THR A 115 5.92 16.60 19.61
CA THR A 115 7.32 17.01 19.43
C THR A 115 8.09 17.15 20.72
#